data_AF-A0A5C5PZ30-F1
#
_entry.id   AF-A0A5C5PZ30-F1
#
_cell.length_a   1.000
_cell.length_b   1.000
_cell.length_c   1.000
_cell.angle_alpha   90.00
_cell.angle_beta   90.00
_cell.angle_gamma   90.00
#
_symmetry.space_group_name_H-M   'P 1'
#
loop_
_entity.id
_entity.type
_entity.pdbx_description
1 polymer ?
#
loop_
_entity_poly.entity_id
_entity_poly.type
_entity_poly.pdbx_seq_one_letter_code
_entity_poly.pdbx_strand_id
1 'polypeptide(L)'
;MLTHPNTNRPYNPTLDYFLGGIEIYDQEETLGEQLWKLNPNNEQRNTIIKEHIIPHLQNLSYRHKFILTEKLEQALNDTNHDFENYFENNPNENYQIAWEAHEINTPRTFFEDIFHIIQDRWKHELYKAAKEDQSTW
;
A
#
# COMPACT_ATOMS: atom_id res chain seq x y z
N MET A 1 -13.93 -15.90 8.41
CA MET A 1 -12.60 -15.30 8.31
C MET A 1 -12.43 -14.87 6.88
N LEU A 2 -12.21 -13.57 6.64
CA LEU A 2 -12.03 -13.06 5.28
C LEU A 2 -10.86 -13.79 4.61
N THR A 3 -11.02 -14.21 3.36
CA THR A 3 -9.98 -14.91 2.60
C THR A 3 -9.37 -14.00 1.55
N HIS A 4 -8.10 -14.18 1.21
CA HIS A 4 -7.49 -13.45 0.10
C HIS A 4 -8.33 -13.62 -1.18
N PRO A 5 -8.48 -12.56 -1.99
CA PRO A 5 -9.23 -12.64 -3.24
C PRO A 5 -8.79 -13.83 -4.09
N ASN A 6 -9.75 -14.61 -4.59
CA ASN A 6 -9.54 -15.78 -5.45
C ASN A 6 -8.74 -16.94 -4.81
N THR A 7 -8.60 -16.96 -3.48
CA THR A 7 -7.97 -18.08 -2.77
C THR A 7 -8.78 -18.46 -1.53
N ASN A 8 -8.46 -19.61 -0.94
CA ASN A 8 -9.00 -20.04 0.36
C ASN A 8 -8.05 -19.71 1.53
N ARG A 9 -7.06 -18.84 1.34
CA ARG A 9 -6.10 -18.48 2.40
C ARG A 9 -6.65 -17.36 3.28
N PRO A 10 -6.41 -17.39 4.60
CA PRO A 10 -6.78 -16.29 5.50
C PRO A 10 -6.22 -14.96 5.01
N TYR A 11 -7.05 -13.92 4.98
CA TYR A 11 -6.62 -12.57 4.64
C TYR A 11 -5.90 -11.92 5.84
N ASN A 12 -4.58 -11.83 5.76
CA ASN A 12 -3.74 -11.16 6.77
C ASN A 12 -2.76 -10.21 6.06
N PRO A 13 -3.22 -9.01 5.65
CA PRO A 13 -2.40 -8.12 4.85
C PRO A 13 -1.23 -7.53 5.65
N THR A 14 -0.13 -7.27 4.94
CA THR A 14 0.99 -6.42 5.40
C THR A 14 0.91 -5.06 4.69
N LEU A 15 1.74 -4.10 5.10
CA LEU A 15 1.78 -2.79 4.44
C LEU A 15 2.38 -2.86 3.03
N ASP A 16 3.13 -3.91 2.70
CA ASP A 16 3.66 -4.18 1.35
C ASP A 16 2.57 -4.25 0.29
N TYR A 17 1.33 -4.57 0.68
CA TYR A 17 0.17 -4.57 -0.21
C TYR A 17 -0.03 -3.20 -0.88
N PHE A 18 0.27 -2.10 -0.18
CA PHE A 18 0.22 -0.77 -0.77
C PHE A 18 1.36 -0.54 -1.78
N LEU A 19 2.51 -1.19 -1.60
CA LEU A 19 3.66 -1.01 -2.47
C LEU A 19 3.61 -1.90 -3.72
N GLY A 20 2.72 -2.88 -3.79
CA GLY A 20 2.55 -3.75 -4.98
C GLY A 20 2.22 -3.02 -6.28
N GLY A 21 1.71 -1.78 -6.23
CA GLY A 21 1.51 -0.94 -7.41
C GLY A 21 2.77 -0.27 -7.94
N ILE A 22 3.85 -0.28 -7.18
CA ILE A 22 5.18 0.29 -7.51
C ILE A 22 6.29 -0.76 -7.41
N GLU A 23 5.90 -2.03 -7.39
CA GLU A 23 6.77 -3.19 -7.47
C GLU A 23 7.16 -3.39 -8.94
N ILE A 24 8.46 -3.50 -9.21
CA ILE A 24 9.05 -3.42 -10.54
C ILE A 24 9.89 -4.64 -10.90
N TYR A 25 9.92 -5.69 -10.07
CA TYR A 25 10.66 -6.91 -10.38
C TYR A 25 10.08 -7.52 -11.67
N ASP A 26 10.95 -7.79 -12.65
CA ASP A 26 10.57 -8.20 -14.02
C ASP A 26 9.75 -7.14 -14.80
N GLN A 27 9.66 -5.90 -14.31
CA GLN A 27 8.95 -4.77 -14.94
C GLN A 27 9.78 -3.48 -14.99
N GLU A 28 11.09 -3.57 -14.81
CA GLU A 28 12.02 -2.43 -14.70
C GLU A 28 11.99 -1.56 -15.96
N GLU A 29 12.04 -2.18 -17.14
CA GLU A 29 12.03 -1.50 -18.45
C GLU A 29 10.64 -0.96 -18.87
N THR A 30 9.61 -1.15 -18.05
CA THR A 30 8.24 -0.72 -18.37
C THR A 30 7.63 0.15 -17.28
N LEU A 31 7.28 -0.44 -16.14
CA LEU A 31 6.74 0.26 -14.99
C LEU A 31 7.85 1.06 -14.29
N GLY A 32 9.05 0.49 -14.15
CA GLY A 32 10.22 1.19 -13.59
C GLY A 32 10.53 2.48 -14.33
N GLU A 33 10.68 2.44 -15.67
CA GLU A 33 10.88 3.65 -16.49
C GLU A 33 9.79 4.71 -16.36
N GLN A 34 8.55 4.32 -16.06
CA GLN A 34 7.45 5.26 -15.80
C GLN A 34 7.59 5.90 -14.42
N LEU A 35 7.83 5.08 -13.39
CA LEU A 35 7.96 5.52 -12.01
C LEU A 35 9.19 6.41 -11.81
N TRP A 36 10.34 6.06 -12.40
CA TRP A 36 11.58 6.84 -12.27
C TRP A 36 11.54 8.24 -12.89
N LYS A 37 10.49 8.57 -13.66
CA LYS A 37 10.23 9.95 -14.14
C LYS A 37 9.58 10.83 -13.06
N LEU A 38 9.10 10.24 -11.97
CA LEU A 38 8.45 10.89 -10.85
C LEU A 38 9.38 10.93 -9.64
N ASN A 39 9.26 11.99 -8.83
CA ASN A 39 10.01 12.14 -7.59
C ASN A 39 9.13 11.71 -6.39
N PRO A 40 9.52 10.69 -5.62
CA PRO A 40 8.74 10.23 -4.46
C PRO A 40 8.86 11.16 -3.24
N ASN A 41 9.68 12.21 -3.31
CA ASN A 41 9.98 13.11 -2.21
C ASN A 41 9.34 14.51 -2.34
N ASN A 42 8.46 14.72 -3.33
CA ASN A 42 7.74 15.99 -3.52
C ASN A 42 6.26 15.76 -3.86
N GLU A 43 5.56 16.77 -4.36
CA GLU A 43 4.14 16.67 -4.70
C GLU A 43 3.79 15.57 -5.72
N GLN A 44 4.75 15.11 -6.53
CA GLN A 44 4.56 14.01 -7.48
C GLN A 44 4.29 12.67 -6.80
N ARG A 45 4.59 12.55 -5.50
CA ARG A 45 4.16 11.42 -4.66
C ARG A 45 2.65 11.21 -4.73
N ASN A 46 1.85 12.27 -4.80
CA ASN A 46 0.39 12.13 -4.98
C ASN A 46 0.03 11.43 -6.29
N THR A 47 0.76 11.71 -7.37
CA THR A 47 0.60 11.03 -8.66
C THR A 47 0.96 9.57 -8.53
N ILE A 48 2.10 9.26 -7.91
CA ILE A 48 2.54 7.87 -7.64
C ILE A 48 1.42 7.09 -6.92
N ILE A 49 0.89 7.65 -5.84
CA ILE A 49 -0.15 6.97 -5.06
C ILE A 49 -1.45 6.80 -5.86
N LYS A 50 -1.94 7.86 -6.52
CA LYS A 50 -3.25 7.85 -7.17
C LYS A 50 -3.28 7.04 -8.47
N GLU A 51 -2.17 7.00 -9.20
CA GLU A 51 -2.09 6.40 -10.54
C GLU A 51 -1.48 5.00 -10.53
N HIS A 52 -0.68 4.64 -9.52
CA HIS A 52 -0.01 3.33 -9.46
C HIS A 52 -0.48 2.49 -8.27
N ILE A 53 -0.45 3.04 -7.05
CA ILE A 53 -0.79 2.29 -5.83
C ILE A 53 -2.29 1.98 -5.74
N ILE A 54 -3.15 3.00 -5.83
CA ILE A 54 -4.60 2.79 -5.63
C ILE A 54 -5.22 1.90 -6.72
N PRO A 55 -4.88 2.05 -8.02
CA PRO A 55 -5.42 1.17 -9.05
C PRO A 55 -5.03 -0.30 -8.84
N HIS A 56 -3.84 -0.59 -8.30
CA HIS A 56 -3.44 -1.96 -7.96
C HIS A 56 -4.39 -2.60 -6.92
N LEU A 57 -4.96 -1.80 -6.03
CA LEU A 57 -5.86 -2.25 -4.95
C LEU A 57 -7.34 -2.29 -5.35
N GLN A 58 -7.69 -1.98 -6.61
CA GLN A 58 -9.08 -1.83 -7.04
C GLN A 58 -9.91 -3.12 -6.93
N ASN A 59 -9.27 -4.28 -7.03
CA ASN A 59 -9.92 -5.59 -6.98
C ASN A 59 -10.26 -6.04 -5.56
N LEU A 60 -9.80 -5.30 -4.54
CA LEU A 60 -10.17 -5.56 -3.15
C LEU A 60 -11.65 -5.19 -2.92
N SER A 61 -12.39 -6.08 -2.27
CA SER A 61 -13.73 -5.73 -1.79
C SER A 61 -13.64 -4.71 -0.66
N TYR A 62 -14.75 -4.02 -0.36
CA TYR A 62 -14.81 -3.03 0.71
C TYR A 62 -14.37 -3.58 2.09
N ARG A 63 -14.59 -4.88 2.39
CA ARG A 63 -14.10 -5.54 3.61
C ARG A 63 -12.57 -5.67 3.64
N HIS A 64 -11.98 -6.05 2.51
CA HIS A 64 -10.52 -6.16 2.37
C HIS A 64 -9.87 -4.79 2.53
N LYS A 65 -10.41 -3.78 1.84
CA LYS A 65 -9.97 -2.38 1.95
C LYS A 65 -10.01 -1.90 3.39
N PHE A 66 -11.09 -2.22 4.13
CA PHE A 66 -11.22 -1.86 5.54
C PHE A 66 -10.10 -2.46 6.41
N ILE A 67 -9.89 -3.78 6.36
CA ILE A 67 -8.83 -4.44 7.14
C ILE A 67 -7.44 -3.88 6.78
N LEU A 68 -7.18 -3.64 5.49
CA LEU A 68 -5.92 -3.08 5.03
C LEU A 68 -5.71 -1.64 5.53
N THR A 69 -6.77 -0.81 5.52
CA THR A 69 -6.73 0.55 6.07
C THR A 69 -6.53 0.54 7.59
N GLU A 70 -7.20 -0.34 8.34
CA GLU A 70 -6.99 -0.48 9.79
C GLU A 70 -5.55 -0.90 10.11
N LYS A 71 -4.97 -1.80 9.30
CA LYS A 71 -3.57 -2.23 9.47
C LYS A 71 -2.60 -1.05 9.31
N LEU A 72 -2.85 -0.18 8.34
CA LEU A 72 -2.07 1.03 8.11
C LEU A 72 -2.25 2.03 9.26
N GLU A 73 -3.49 2.26 9.71
CA GLU A 73 -3.77 3.14 10.85
C GLU A 73 -3.06 2.68 12.13
N GLN A 74 -3.06 1.37 12.40
CA GLN A 74 -2.34 0.79 13.55
C GLN A 74 -0.83 1.04 13.47
N ALA A 75 -0.21 0.82 12.31
CA ALA A 75 1.22 1.07 12.11
C ALA A 75 1.57 2.57 12.22
N LEU A 76 0.69 3.45 11.72
CA LEU A 76 0.89 4.90 11.81
C LEU A 76 0.78 5.39 13.26
N ASN A 77 -0.11 4.79 14.06
CA ASN A 77 -0.27 5.09 15.49
C ASN A 77 0.88 4.54 16.36
N ASP A 78 1.65 3.56 15.87
CA ASP A 78 2.87 3.11 16.54
C ASP A 78 4.06 4.00 16.16
N THR A 79 4.54 4.79 17.12
CA THR A 79 5.68 5.70 16.93
C THR A 79 7.00 4.99 16.66
N ASN A 80 7.11 3.72 17.05
CA ASN A 80 8.33 2.92 16.87
C ASN A 80 8.25 2.03 15.61
N HIS A 81 7.13 2.05 14.89
CA HIS A 81 7.01 1.29 13.65
C HIS A 81 8.03 1.77 12.63
N ASP A 82 8.83 0.84 12.14
CA ASP A 82 9.85 1.07 11.13
C ASP A 82 9.23 1.00 9.74
N PHE A 83 9.04 2.17 9.14
CA PHE A 83 8.52 2.29 7.77
C PHE A 83 9.63 2.22 6.71
N GLU A 84 10.89 2.38 7.08
CA GLU A 84 12.02 2.35 6.16
C GLU A 84 12.25 0.93 5.64
N ASN A 85 12.07 -0.06 6.51
CA ASN A 85 12.19 -1.49 6.18
C ASN A 85 11.27 -1.94 5.02
N TYR A 86 10.17 -1.25 4.72
CA TYR A 86 9.34 -1.57 3.54
C TYR A 86 9.96 -1.16 2.21
N PHE A 87 10.98 -0.29 2.25
CA PHE A 87 11.71 0.17 1.06
C PHE A 87 13.10 -0.46 0.93
N GLU A 88 13.46 -1.36 1.83
CA GLU A 88 14.70 -2.12 1.72
C GLU A 88 14.56 -3.21 0.66
N ASN A 89 15.33 -3.12 -0.42
CA ASN A 89 15.39 -4.17 -1.43
C ASN A 89 16.34 -5.29 -0.94
N ASN A 90 15.81 -6.49 -0.72
CA ASN A 90 16.63 -7.66 -0.43
C ASN A 90 17.03 -8.36 -1.74
N PRO A 91 18.32 -8.43 -2.10
CA PRO A 91 18.76 -9.04 -3.37
C PRO A 91 18.50 -10.54 -3.48
N ASN A 92 18.06 -11.20 -2.40
CA ASN A 92 17.66 -12.61 -2.40
C ASN A 92 16.14 -12.81 -2.52
N GLU A 93 15.37 -11.74 -2.63
CA GLU A 93 13.92 -11.78 -2.78
C GLU A 93 13.51 -11.46 -4.22
N ASN A 94 12.46 -12.12 -4.70
CA ASN A 94 11.84 -11.81 -5.98
C ASN A 94 10.84 -10.65 -5.80
N TYR A 95 11.33 -9.55 -5.24
CA TYR A 95 10.57 -8.37 -4.91
C TYR A 95 11.50 -7.17 -4.97
N GLN A 96 11.12 -6.18 -5.77
CA GLN A 96 11.85 -4.94 -5.87
C GLN A 96 10.86 -3.81 -6.11
N ILE A 97 10.95 -2.74 -5.34
CA ILE A 97 10.16 -1.53 -5.58
C ILE A 97 10.98 -0.48 -6.33
N ALA A 98 10.28 0.48 -6.93
CA ALA A 98 10.91 1.48 -7.80
C ALA A 98 11.98 2.36 -7.13
N TRP A 99 11.97 2.50 -5.81
CA TRP A 99 12.93 3.32 -5.08
C TRP A 99 13.44 2.56 -3.86
N GLU A 100 14.74 2.60 -3.62
CA GLU A 100 15.34 2.06 -2.41
C GLU A 100 15.06 2.94 -1.18
N ALA A 101 15.25 2.36 0.01
CA ALA A 101 15.07 3.04 1.29
C ALA A 101 15.76 4.41 1.35
N HIS A 102 17.01 4.49 0.88
CA HIS A 102 17.79 5.73 0.90
C HIS A 102 17.29 6.80 -0.11
N GLU A 103 16.45 6.42 -1.06
CA GLU A 103 15.84 7.32 -2.04
C GLU A 103 14.49 7.89 -1.56
N ILE A 104 13.96 7.37 -0.44
CA ILE A 104 12.73 7.84 0.19
C ILE A 104 13.07 8.60 1.47
N ASN A 105 13.06 9.94 1.41
CA ASN A 105 13.46 10.80 2.52
C ASN A 105 12.52 10.71 3.73
N THR A 106 11.25 10.38 3.51
CA THR A 106 10.21 10.35 4.55
C THR A 106 9.30 9.12 4.42
N PRO A 107 9.80 7.90 4.73
CA PRO A 107 9.03 6.66 4.54
C PRO A 107 7.69 6.68 5.27
N ARG A 108 7.67 7.10 6.55
CA ARG A 108 6.43 7.23 7.33
C ARG A 108 5.44 8.18 6.65
N THR A 109 5.89 9.37 6.23
CA THR A 109 5.02 10.35 5.57
C THR A 109 4.50 9.84 4.22
N PHE A 110 5.26 9.00 3.51
CA PHE A 110 4.76 8.33 2.31
C PHE A 110 3.52 7.48 2.61
N PHE A 111 3.55 6.72 3.69
CA PHE A 111 2.41 5.93 4.16
C PHE A 111 1.28 6.78 4.76
N GLU A 112 1.59 7.91 5.41
CA GLU A 112 0.58 8.90 5.81
C GLU A 112 -0.15 9.45 4.58
N ASP A 113 0.55 9.81 3.51
CA ASP A 113 -0.05 10.31 2.28
C ASP A 113 -0.97 9.25 1.63
N ILE A 114 -0.55 7.98 1.63
CA ILE A 114 -1.42 6.86 1.22
C ILE A 114 -2.69 6.84 2.08
N PHE A 115 -2.54 6.87 3.41
CA PHE A 115 -3.66 6.82 4.34
C PHE A 115 -4.67 7.95 4.10
N HIS A 116 -4.19 9.18 3.94
CA HIS A 116 -5.04 10.34 3.66
C HIS A 116 -5.82 10.17 2.35
N ILE A 117 -5.17 9.70 1.29
CA ILE A 117 -5.83 9.53 -0.02
C ILE A 117 -6.85 8.38 0.02
N ILE A 118 -6.54 7.25 0.66
CA ILE A 118 -7.48 6.11 0.72
C ILE A 118 -8.67 6.41 1.63
N GLN A 119 -8.50 7.19 2.71
CA GLN A 119 -9.61 7.60 3.57
C GLN A 119 -10.65 8.42 2.80
N ASP A 120 -10.20 9.32 1.92
CA ASP A 120 -11.11 10.08 1.05
C ASP A 120 -11.70 9.19 -0.05
N ARG A 121 -10.84 8.47 -0.79
CA ARG A 121 -11.25 7.70 -1.97
C ARG A 121 -12.13 6.50 -1.64
N TRP A 122 -11.91 5.84 -0.51
CA TRP A 122 -12.69 4.67 -0.06
C TRP A 122 -13.70 5.02 1.02
N LYS A 123 -13.95 6.29 1.31
CA LYS A 123 -14.84 6.76 2.39
C LYS A 123 -16.15 5.97 2.50
N HIS A 124 -16.85 5.78 1.39
CA HIS A 124 -18.12 5.04 1.36
C HIS A 124 -17.95 3.53 1.64
N GLU A 125 -16.88 2.94 1.12
CA GLU A 125 -16.55 1.52 1.30
C GLU A 125 -16.15 1.24 2.76
N LEU A 126 -15.29 2.09 3.32
CA LEU A 126 -14.86 2.02 4.72
C LEU A 126 -16.04 2.24 5.66
N TYR A 127 -16.89 3.23 5.39
CA TYR A 127 -18.10 3.47 6.18
C TYR A 127 -19.08 2.29 6.14
N LYS A 128 -19.21 1.63 4.99
CA LYS A 128 -20.03 0.42 4.86
C LYS A 128 -19.46 -0.72 5.69
N ALA A 129 -18.17 -1.01 5.56
CA ALA A 129 -17.49 -2.06 6.33
C ALA A 129 -17.58 -1.83 7.84
N ALA A 130 -17.40 -0.58 8.29
CA ALA A 130 -17.44 -0.22 9.71
C ALA A 130 -18.80 -0.50 10.39
N LYS A 131 -19.89 -0.63 9.63
CA LYS A 131 -21.23 -0.95 10.15
C LYS A 131 -21.52 -2.44 10.27
N GLU A 132 -20.67 -3.28 9.67
CA GLU A 132 -20.84 -4.73 9.75
C GLU A 132 -20.19 -5.27 11.01
N ASP A 133 -20.61 -6.44 11.44
CA ASP A 133 -19.92 -7.19 12.48
C ASP A 133 -18.69 -7.90 11.87
N GLN A 134 -17.50 -7.36 12.13
CA GLN A 134 -16.24 -7.87 11.60
C GLN A 134 -15.95 -9.32 12.04
N SER A 135 -16.52 -9.78 13.16
CA SER A 135 -16.34 -11.17 13.62
C SER A 135 -17.00 -12.21 12.70
N THR A 136 -17.90 -11.77 11.83
CA THR A 136 -18.63 -12.61 10.88
C THR A 136 -17.96 -12.72 9.50
N TRP A 137 -16.93 -11.91 9.26
CA TRP A 137 -16.16 -11.93 8.01
C TRP A 137 -15.29 -13.18 7.95
#